data_AF-A0A7H0I3K0-F1
#
_entry.id   AF-A0A7H0I3K0-F1
#
_cell.length_a   1.000
_cell.length_b   1.000
_cell.length_c   1.000
_cell.angle_alpha   90.00
_cell.angle_beta   90.00
_cell.angle_gamma   90.00
#
_symmetry.space_group_name_H-M   'P 1'
#
loop_
_entity.id
_entity.type
_entity.pdbx_description
1 polymer ?
#
loop_
_entity_poly.entity_id
_entity_poly.type
_entity_poly.pdbx_seq_one_letter_code
_entity_poly.pdbx_strand_id
1 'polypeptide(L)'
;MPAVLTAVLGLTLTALAPAAQASPAAPAPPTVAAAFTAAAEEYDVPRDLLVAVGYGESRLDGHDGQPSQARGYGVMHLVDNPRQQTLREASRLTGLPAATLRHDTAANIRGGAAVLRARADAAGLTGAERDRPAAWYEAVARYGGSPDDRAARFYADGVYDILVQGVTARAEDGSAVTVRPTAVEPDRGDYADAAPLVAAPDYPSALWVPASTSNYKVGRTSAITAVVVHVTQGSYAGTISWIQNPTSQVSAHYVVRSSDGQVTQMVREKDTAWHAKSGNPYSVGIEHEGWVDQPSWFTDAMYRSSAALTRSIADRYNIPKDRAHIVGHVEVPGNDHTDPGPHWDWNRYMQLVGGSTTAPPQLTFSSYATLRNGSTGAQVSAAQWLLEAQGHDVGQVDGQFGSGTAAAVRAFQTAKGLSADSTVGPKTWTALLSAGARPALKQGSTGEAVQRVQRALTAALGRTVAADGIFGSGTAQAVRDYQSTRGLDPDSEVGPLTWGALQAGR
;
A
#
# COMPACT_ATOMS: atom_id res chain seq x y z
N MET A 1 6.93 17.73 94.37
CA MET A 1 5.70 17.17 94.99
C MET A 1 4.53 17.39 94.04
N PRO A 2 3.62 16.43 93.88
CA PRO A 2 3.55 15.58 92.67
C PRO A 2 2.27 15.79 91.83
N ALA A 3 2.29 15.34 90.57
CA ALA A 3 1.11 14.79 89.89
C ALA A 3 1.55 13.93 88.69
N VAL A 4 1.28 12.64 88.79
CA VAL A 4 1.35 11.65 87.70
C VAL A 4 0.16 11.91 86.77
N LEU A 5 0.40 12.12 85.47
CA LEU A 5 -0.65 12.06 84.45
C LEU A 5 -0.39 10.88 83.51
N THR A 6 -1.32 9.95 83.57
CA THR A 6 -1.42 8.70 82.82
C THR A 6 -1.74 9.01 81.35
N ALA A 7 -0.91 8.51 80.42
CA ALA A 7 -1.16 8.58 78.99
C ALA A 7 -2.19 7.51 78.57
N VAL A 8 -3.31 7.94 77.99
CA VAL A 8 -4.30 7.05 77.37
C VAL A 8 -3.95 6.94 75.87
N LEU A 9 -3.51 5.75 75.45
CA LEU A 9 -3.38 5.38 74.04
C LEU A 9 -4.78 5.16 73.44
N GLY A 10 -5.19 6.02 72.52
CA GLY A 10 -6.35 5.78 71.65
C GLY A 10 -5.96 4.85 70.50
N LEU A 11 -6.46 3.62 70.52
CA LEU A 11 -6.40 2.70 69.37
C LEU A 11 -7.43 3.15 68.32
N THR A 12 -6.97 3.63 67.17
CA THR A 12 -7.82 3.85 66.00
C THR A 12 -7.85 2.56 65.17
N LEU A 13 -8.98 1.84 65.20
CA LEU A 13 -9.25 0.74 64.27
C LEU A 13 -9.48 1.34 62.87
N THR A 14 -8.52 1.16 61.98
CA THR A 14 -8.70 1.37 60.54
C THR A 14 -9.34 0.13 59.94
N ALA A 15 -10.60 0.24 59.52
CA ALA A 15 -11.29 -0.80 58.77
C ALA A 15 -10.66 -0.88 57.36
N LEU A 16 -9.96 -1.99 57.07
CA LEU A 16 -9.51 -2.33 55.72
C LEU A 16 -10.72 -2.64 54.84
N ALA A 17 -11.03 -1.75 53.90
CA ALA A 17 -11.97 -2.06 52.82
C ALA A 17 -11.37 -3.17 51.93
N PRO A 18 -12.15 -4.19 51.54
CA PRO A 18 -11.65 -5.23 50.64
C PRO A 18 -11.29 -4.59 49.29
N ALA A 19 -10.07 -4.89 48.82
CA ALA A 19 -9.60 -4.46 47.51
C ALA A 19 -10.56 -4.98 46.43
N ALA A 20 -11.14 -4.07 45.65
CA ALA A 20 -11.91 -4.42 44.47
C ALA A 20 -10.98 -5.14 43.49
N GLN A 21 -11.21 -6.45 43.28
CA GLN A 21 -10.54 -7.19 42.22
C GLN A 21 -10.94 -6.59 40.89
N ALA A 22 -9.96 -6.06 40.16
CA ALA A 22 -10.14 -5.66 38.78
C ALA A 22 -10.66 -6.87 37.99
N SER A 23 -11.78 -6.70 37.27
CA SER A 23 -12.25 -7.73 36.35
C SER A 23 -11.15 -8.03 35.32
N PRO A 24 -10.93 -9.29 34.95
CA PRO A 24 -9.94 -9.62 33.93
C PRO A 24 -10.29 -8.88 32.63
N ALA A 25 -9.30 -8.21 32.04
CA ALA A 25 -9.45 -7.57 30.75
C ALA A 25 -9.97 -8.59 29.72
N ALA A 26 -10.89 -8.17 28.85
CA ALA A 26 -11.37 -9.01 27.76
C ALA A 26 -10.16 -9.52 26.95
N PRO A 27 -10.16 -10.79 26.50
CA PRO A 27 -9.07 -11.32 25.71
C PRO A 27 -8.87 -10.47 24.45
N ALA A 28 -7.61 -10.22 24.09
CA ALA A 28 -7.29 -9.52 22.87
C ALA A 28 -7.92 -10.24 21.66
N PRO A 29 -8.39 -9.50 20.64
CA PRO A 29 -8.91 -10.11 19.43
C PRO A 29 -7.86 -11.06 18.81
N PRO A 30 -8.29 -12.17 18.18
CA PRO A 30 -7.36 -13.12 17.58
C PRO A 30 -6.54 -12.43 16.48
N THR A 31 -5.25 -12.77 16.40
CA THR A 31 -4.40 -12.29 15.30
C THR A 31 -4.93 -12.76 13.95
N VAL A 32 -4.61 -12.06 12.87
CA VAL A 32 -4.99 -12.42 11.51
C VAL A 32 -4.51 -13.85 11.17
N ALA A 33 -3.28 -14.20 11.54
CA ALA A 33 -2.75 -15.56 11.35
C ALA A 33 -3.59 -16.65 12.07
N ALA A 34 -4.06 -16.36 13.29
CA ALA A 34 -4.92 -17.25 14.06
C ALA A 34 -6.33 -17.34 13.46
N ALA A 35 -6.87 -16.22 12.97
CA ALA A 35 -8.17 -16.19 12.30
C ALA A 35 -8.20 -17.06 11.04
N PHE A 36 -7.15 -17.03 10.20
CA PHE A 36 -7.01 -17.94 9.06
C PHE A 36 -6.98 -19.40 9.47
N THR A 37 -6.27 -19.73 10.55
CA THR A 37 -6.17 -21.10 11.05
C THR A 37 -7.52 -21.60 11.56
N ALA A 38 -8.21 -20.81 12.38
CA ALA A 38 -9.52 -21.15 12.92
C ALA A 38 -10.58 -21.30 11.81
N ALA A 39 -10.61 -20.38 10.84
CA ALA A 39 -11.56 -20.44 9.73
C ALA A 39 -11.30 -21.63 8.80
N ALA A 40 -10.03 -21.96 8.55
CA ALA A 40 -9.64 -23.13 7.77
C ALA A 40 -10.09 -24.43 8.44
N GLU A 41 -9.88 -24.57 9.75
CA GLU A 41 -10.32 -25.73 10.53
C GLU A 41 -11.85 -25.82 10.58
N GLU A 42 -12.55 -24.70 10.78
CA GLU A 42 -14.01 -24.68 10.88
C GLU A 42 -14.70 -25.11 9.58
N TYR A 43 -14.20 -24.63 8.45
CA TYR A 43 -14.83 -24.87 7.14
C TYR A 43 -14.15 -25.96 6.32
N ASP A 44 -13.12 -26.61 6.87
CA ASP A 44 -12.38 -27.69 6.22
C ASP A 44 -11.86 -27.24 4.84
N VAL A 45 -11.19 -26.08 4.87
CA VAL A 45 -10.49 -25.44 3.74
C VAL A 45 -8.99 -25.50 4.04
N PRO A 46 -8.10 -25.88 3.10
CA PRO A 46 -6.67 -25.83 3.32
C PRO A 46 -6.22 -24.42 3.72
N ARG A 47 -5.59 -24.31 4.90
CA ARG A 47 -5.24 -23.01 5.50
C ARG A 47 -4.40 -22.12 4.59
N ASP A 48 -3.40 -22.69 3.93
CA ASP A 48 -2.51 -21.93 3.05
C ASP A 48 -3.22 -21.49 1.75
N LEU A 49 -4.21 -22.26 1.27
CA LEU A 49 -5.08 -21.85 0.15
C LEU A 49 -5.95 -20.66 0.55
N LEU A 50 -6.55 -20.71 1.74
CA LEU A 50 -7.38 -19.61 2.25
C LEU A 50 -6.57 -18.32 2.40
N VAL A 51 -5.34 -18.41 2.91
CA VAL A 51 -4.41 -17.27 2.97
C VAL A 51 -4.04 -16.77 1.58
N ALA A 52 -3.77 -17.66 0.62
CA ALA A 52 -3.43 -17.27 -0.75
C ALA A 52 -4.58 -16.51 -1.43
N VAL A 53 -5.83 -16.94 -1.22
CA VAL A 53 -7.02 -16.19 -1.67
C VAL A 53 -7.05 -14.81 -1.01
N GLY A 54 -6.99 -14.71 0.32
CA GLY A 54 -6.99 -13.40 1.00
C GLY A 54 -5.82 -12.49 0.60
N TYR A 55 -4.65 -13.07 0.32
CA TYR A 55 -3.50 -12.30 -0.17
C TYR A 55 -3.71 -11.80 -1.59
N GLY A 56 -4.26 -12.63 -2.49
CA GLY A 56 -4.62 -12.22 -3.84
C GLY A 56 -5.75 -11.20 -3.89
N GLU A 57 -6.67 -11.25 -2.92
CA GLU A 57 -7.82 -10.36 -2.83
C GLU A 57 -7.53 -9.00 -2.21
N SER A 58 -6.62 -8.92 -1.25
CA SER A 58 -6.37 -7.65 -0.55
C SER A 58 -4.99 -7.52 0.07
N ARG A 59 -4.06 -8.44 -0.22
CA ARG A 59 -2.76 -8.53 0.48
C ARG A 59 -2.89 -8.63 2.00
N LEU A 60 -3.99 -9.22 2.48
CA LEU A 60 -4.32 -9.32 3.92
C LEU A 60 -4.63 -7.97 4.59
N ASP A 61 -5.00 -6.97 3.80
CA ASP A 61 -5.51 -5.67 4.24
C ASP A 61 -7.05 -5.71 4.28
N GLY A 62 -7.63 -5.40 5.42
CA GLY A 62 -9.06 -5.28 5.63
C GLY A 62 -9.61 -3.90 5.30
N HIS A 63 -8.74 -2.92 5.06
CA HIS A 63 -9.05 -1.54 4.70
C HIS A 63 -10.05 -0.88 5.66
N ASP A 64 -9.90 -1.16 6.96
CA ASP A 64 -10.80 -0.71 8.04
C ASP A 64 -12.30 -0.99 7.78
N GLY A 65 -12.58 -1.98 6.92
CA GLY A 65 -13.91 -2.36 6.47
C GLY A 65 -14.59 -1.36 5.53
N GLN A 66 -13.83 -0.43 4.94
CA GLN A 66 -14.32 0.42 3.86
C GLN A 66 -14.44 -0.37 2.54
N PRO A 67 -15.42 -0.06 1.68
CA PRO A 67 -15.59 -0.76 0.41
C PRO A 67 -14.54 -0.37 -0.61
N SER A 68 -14.12 -1.35 -1.42
CA SER A 68 -13.53 -1.08 -2.74
C SER A 68 -14.58 -0.55 -3.73
N GLN A 69 -14.15 -0.09 -4.91
CA GLN A 69 -15.06 0.33 -5.99
C GLN A 69 -16.05 -0.78 -6.41
N ALA A 70 -15.65 -2.05 -6.33
CA ALA A 70 -16.51 -3.19 -6.61
C ALA A 70 -17.55 -3.46 -5.51
N ARG A 71 -17.52 -2.69 -4.40
CA ARG A 71 -18.23 -2.94 -3.14
C ARG A 71 -17.83 -4.26 -2.47
N GLY A 72 -16.55 -4.62 -2.59
CA GLY A 72 -15.90 -5.68 -1.82
C GLY A 72 -15.30 -5.16 -0.52
N TYR A 73 -15.33 -5.97 0.53
CA TYR A 73 -14.97 -5.57 1.90
C TYR A 73 -14.02 -6.57 2.57
N GLY A 74 -13.08 -6.05 3.35
CA GLY A 74 -12.19 -6.83 4.21
C GLY A 74 -11.17 -7.70 3.47
N VAL A 75 -10.44 -8.52 4.24
CA VAL A 75 -9.31 -9.34 3.77
C VAL A 75 -9.68 -10.32 2.65
N MET A 76 -10.91 -10.81 2.65
CA MET A 76 -11.40 -11.77 1.67
C MET A 76 -12.23 -11.09 0.56
N HIS A 77 -12.25 -9.75 0.50
CA HIS A 77 -13.01 -8.98 -0.50
C HIS A 77 -14.45 -9.47 -0.70
N LEU A 78 -15.20 -9.63 0.39
CA LEU A 78 -16.59 -10.08 0.32
C LEU A 78 -17.46 -9.00 -0.36
N VAL A 79 -18.05 -9.31 -1.51
CA VAL A 79 -18.71 -8.35 -2.40
C VAL A 79 -20.22 -8.26 -2.14
N ASP A 80 -20.75 -7.04 -2.17
CA ASP A 80 -22.20 -6.75 -2.18
C ASP A 80 -22.54 -5.73 -3.26
N ASN A 81 -22.79 -6.23 -4.47
CA ASN A 81 -23.25 -5.47 -5.62
C ASN A 81 -24.34 -6.25 -6.41
N PRO A 82 -24.98 -5.67 -7.45
CA PRO A 82 -26.07 -6.34 -8.17
C PRO A 82 -25.71 -7.66 -8.88
N ARG A 83 -24.42 -7.97 -9.04
CA ARG A 83 -23.93 -9.16 -9.78
C ARG A 83 -23.24 -10.19 -8.89
N GLN A 84 -22.58 -9.74 -7.83
CA GLN A 84 -21.90 -10.58 -6.86
C GLN A 84 -22.36 -10.22 -5.45
N GLN A 85 -22.75 -11.25 -4.69
CA GLN A 85 -23.36 -11.10 -3.38
C GLN A 85 -22.65 -11.99 -2.34
N THR A 86 -21.34 -12.17 -2.47
CA THR A 86 -20.54 -13.04 -1.58
C THR A 86 -20.57 -12.57 -0.13
N LEU A 87 -20.75 -11.26 0.15
CA LEU A 87 -20.98 -10.77 1.51
C LEU A 87 -22.31 -11.24 2.09
N ARG A 88 -23.39 -11.24 1.30
CA ARG A 88 -24.70 -11.72 1.73
C ARG A 88 -24.70 -13.22 1.93
N GLU A 89 -24.03 -13.93 1.03
CA GLU A 89 -23.82 -15.37 1.14
C GLU A 89 -23.02 -15.74 2.37
N ALA A 90 -21.88 -15.07 2.62
CA ALA A 90 -21.09 -15.23 3.84
C ALA A 90 -21.91 -14.97 5.09
N SER A 91 -22.75 -13.91 5.11
CA SER A 91 -23.65 -13.61 6.22
C SER A 91 -24.63 -14.76 6.48
N ARG A 92 -25.23 -15.33 5.43
CA ARG A 92 -26.12 -16.50 5.55
C ARG A 92 -25.39 -17.75 6.04
N LEU A 93 -24.20 -18.02 5.51
CA LEU A 93 -23.43 -19.23 5.82
C LEU A 93 -22.82 -19.22 7.23
N THR A 94 -22.41 -18.05 7.72
CA THR A 94 -21.79 -17.89 9.05
C THR A 94 -22.80 -17.53 10.14
N GLY A 95 -23.96 -17.01 9.77
CA GLY A 95 -24.93 -16.39 10.69
C GLY A 95 -24.50 -15.00 11.21
N LEU A 96 -23.37 -14.47 10.75
CA LEU A 96 -22.86 -13.18 11.18
C LEU A 96 -23.54 -12.02 10.42
N PRO A 97 -23.84 -10.88 11.07
CA PRO A 97 -24.34 -9.71 10.38
C PRO A 97 -23.35 -9.20 9.32
N ALA A 98 -23.87 -8.72 8.19
CA ALA A 98 -23.04 -8.13 7.13
C ALA A 98 -22.14 -6.99 7.65
N ALA A 99 -22.61 -6.19 8.62
CA ALA A 99 -21.80 -5.15 9.24
C ALA A 99 -20.55 -5.70 9.96
N THR A 100 -20.69 -6.83 10.66
CA THR A 100 -19.56 -7.51 11.32
C THR A 100 -18.59 -8.05 10.27
N LEU A 101 -19.09 -8.69 9.22
CA LEU A 101 -18.26 -9.20 8.12
C LEU A 101 -17.51 -8.11 7.35
N ARG A 102 -17.96 -6.84 7.41
CA ARG A 102 -17.25 -5.72 6.78
C ARG A 102 -16.06 -5.26 7.61
N HIS A 103 -16.24 -5.09 8.93
CA HIS A 103 -15.28 -4.38 9.78
C HIS A 103 -14.41 -5.29 10.65
N ASP A 104 -14.87 -6.51 10.95
CA ASP A 104 -14.09 -7.44 11.77
C ASP A 104 -13.30 -8.40 10.86
N THR A 105 -11.97 -8.30 10.92
CA THR A 105 -11.08 -9.07 10.05
C THR A 105 -11.24 -10.58 10.24
N ALA A 106 -11.41 -11.05 11.48
CA ALA A 106 -11.58 -12.48 11.74
C ALA A 106 -12.93 -13.01 11.21
N ALA A 107 -13.99 -12.24 11.38
CA ALA A 107 -15.31 -12.53 10.82
C ALA A 107 -15.26 -12.53 9.29
N ASN A 108 -14.57 -11.58 8.67
CA ASN A 108 -14.41 -11.51 7.22
C ASN A 108 -13.69 -12.75 6.66
N ILE A 109 -12.58 -13.15 7.30
CA ILE A 109 -11.83 -14.38 6.96
C ILE A 109 -12.73 -15.61 7.10
N ARG A 110 -13.47 -15.72 8.21
CA ARG A 110 -14.46 -16.78 8.45
C ARG A 110 -15.53 -16.81 7.36
N GLY A 111 -16.03 -15.64 6.95
CA GLY A 111 -16.99 -15.49 5.86
C GLY A 111 -16.45 -15.94 4.50
N GLY A 112 -15.20 -15.58 4.18
CA GLY A 112 -14.53 -16.04 2.96
C GLY A 112 -14.33 -17.55 2.92
N ALA A 113 -13.90 -18.14 4.05
CA ALA A 113 -13.77 -19.59 4.19
C ALA A 113 -15.11 -20.31 4.00
N ALA A 114 -16.19 -19.78 4.59
CA ALA A 114 -17.54 -20.32 4.43
C ALA A 114 -18.00 -20.31 2.97
N VAL A 115 -17.75 -19.21 2.24
CA VAL A 115 -18.08 -19.10 0.81
C VAL A 115 -17.28 -20.09 -0.02
N LEU A 116 -15.95 -20.18 0.18
CA LEU A 116 -15.11 -21.16 -0.51
C LEU A 116 -15.60 -22.59 -0.27
N ARG A 117 -15.92 -22.92 0.99
CA ARG A 117 -16.46 -24.24 1.33
C ARG A 117 -17.78 -24.53 0.62
N ALA A 118 -18.70 -23.59 0.61
CA ALA A 118 -19.97 -23.75 -0.12
C ALA A 118 -19.75 -23.96 -1.63
N ARG A 119 -18.72 -23.32 -2.23
CA ARG A 119 -18.36 -23.54 -3.63
C ARG A 119 -17.72 -24.92 -3.87
N ALA A 120 -16.88 -25.39 -2.95
CA ALA A 120 -16.32 -26.74 -3.00
C ALA A 120 -17.40 -27.82 -2.89
N ASP A 121 -18.37 -27.66 -1.97
CA ASP A 121 -19.51 -28.57 -1.86
C ASP A 121 -20.37 -28.56 -3.13
N ALA A 122 -20.58 -27.38 -3.74
CA ALA A 122 -21.32 -27.27 -5.00
C ALA A 122 -20.58 -27.89 -6.21
N ALA A 123 -19.25 -27.93 -6.17
CA ALA A 123 -18.40 -28.65 -7.13
C ALA A 123 -18.29 -30.16 -6.82
N GLY A 124 -18.90 -30.64 -5.73
CA GLY A 124 -18.95 -32.06 -5.39
C GLY A 124 -17.72 -32.60 -4.68
N LEU A 125 -16.84 -31.75 -4.15
CA LEU A 125 -15.64 -32.20 -3.45
C LEU A 125 -15.98 -32.99 -2.18
N THR A 126 -15.47 -34.21 -2.09
CA THR A 126 -15.53 -35.04 -0.88
C THR A 126 -14.54 -34.56 0.20
N GLY A 127 -14.68 -35.05 1.43
CA GLY A 127 -13.75 -34.69 2.52
C GLY A 127 -12.28 -35.01 2.19
N ALA A 128 -12.01 -36.19 1.66
CA ALA A 128 -10.65 -36.57 1.28
C ALA A 128 -10.07 -35.73 0.12
N GLU A 129 -10.93 -35.17 -0.74
CA GLU A 129 -10.50 -34.26 -1.80
C GLU A 129 -10.23 -32.86 -1.28
N ARG A 130 -10.97 -32.42 -0.26
CA ARG A 130 -10.75 -31.12 0.38
C ARG A 130 -9.39 -31.01 1.07
N ASP A 131 -8.79 -32.14 1.48
CA ASP A 131 -7.41 -32.17 1.98
C ASP A 131 -6.36 -31.83 0.90
N ARG A 132 -6.71 -31.90 -0.39
CA ARG A 132 -5.78 -31.65 -1.51
C ARG A 132 -5.99 -30.23 -2.06
N PRO A 133 -5.05 -29.28 -1.86
CA PRO A 133 -5.17 -27.94 -2.45
C PRO A 133 -5.43 -27.95 -3.96
N ALA A 134 -4.91 -28.92 -4.70
CA ALA A 134 -5.15 -29.07 -6.14
C ALA A 134 -6.64 -29.15 -6.51
N ALA A 135 -7.47 -29.82 -5.69
CA ALA A 135 -8.88 -30.07 -5.99
C ALA A 135 -9.76 -28.81 -5.89
N TRP A 136 -9.28 -27.77 -5.20
CA TRP A 136 -10.06 -26.56 -4.92
C TRP A 136 -10.14 -25.57 -6.10
N TYR A 137 -9.49 -25.85 -7.22
CA TYR A 137 -9.31 -24.88 -8.29
C TYR A 137 -10.63 -24.30 -8.80
N GLU A 138 -11.62 -25.16 -9.04
CA GLU A 138 -12.95 -24.73 -9.48
C GLU A 138 -13.66 -23.82 -8.46
N ALA A 139 -13.53 -24.14 -7.17
CA ALA A 139 -14.10 -23.34 -6.09
C ALA A 139 -13.45 -21.95 -6.02
N VAL A 140 -12.12 -21.88 -6.20
CA VAL A 140 -11.36 -20.62 -6.26
C VAL A 140 -11.70 -19.82 -7.52
N ALA A 141 -11.74 -20.44 -8.69
CA ALA A 141 -12.11 -19.76 -9.93
C ALA A 141 -13.49 -19.09 -9.85
N ARG A 142 -14.46 -19.79 -9.24
CA ARG A 142 -15.81 -19.25 -8.98
C ARG A 142 -15.84 -18.19 -7.89
N TYR A 143 -14.87 -18.17 -6.98
CA TYR A 143 -14.78 -17.17 -5.91
C TYR A 143 -14.55 -15.76 -6.46
N GLY A 144 -13.64 -15.59 -7.43
CA GLY A 144 -13.39 -14.30 -8.10
C GLY A 144 -14.62 -13.74 -8.85
N GLY A 145 -15.63 -14.59 -9.06
CA GLY A 145 -16.99 -14.23 -9.45
C GLY A 145 -17.13 -13.65 -10.87
N SER A 146 -16.14 -13.82 -11.72
CA SER A 146 -16.27 -13.48 -13.14
C SER A 146 -17.15 -14.51 -13.85
N PRO A 147 -18.12 -14.09 -14.69
CA PRO A 147 -18.90 -15.01 -15.51
C PRO A 147 -18.14 -15.50 -16.77
N ASP A 148 -16.92 -14.99 -17.01
CA ASP A 148 -16.06 -15.42 -18.11
C ASP A 148 -15.06 -16.47 -17.63
N ASP A 149 -15.05 -17.64 -18.26
CA ASP A 149 -14.22 -18.77 -17.83
C ASP A 149 -12.71 -18.48 -17.91
N ARG A 150 -12.28 -17.63 -18.85
CA ARG A 150 -10.86 -17.27 -18.96
C ARG A 150 -10.42 -16.33 -17.83
N ALA A 151 -11.31 -15.43 -17.42
CA ALA A 151 -11.09 -14.57 -16.27
C ALA A 151 -11.12 -15.32 -14.94
N ALA A 152 -12.08 -16.25 -14.79
CA ALA A 152 -12.15 -17.13 -13.62
C ALA A 152 -10.88 -17.99 -13.51
N ARG A 153 -10.42 -18.56 -14.63
CA ARG A 153 -9.13 -19.26 -14.73
C ARG A 153 -7.96 -18.37 -14.33
N PHE A 154 -7.88 -17.15 -14.87
CA PHE A 154 -6.81 -16.19 -14.55
C PHE A 154 -6.75 -15.86 -13.06
N TYR A 155 -7.91 -15.62 -12.44
CA TYR A 155 -8.02 -15.39 -11.01
C TYR A 155 -7.46 -16.59 -10.22
N ALA A 156 -7.91 -17.80 -10.55
CA ALA A 156 -7.44 -19.01 -9.88
C ALA A 156 -5.94 -19.26 -10.11
N ASP A 157 -5.45 -19.15 -11.34
CA ASP A 157 -4.01 -19.27 -11.66
C ASP A 157 -3.18 -18.30 -10.80
N GLY A 158 -3.63 -17.05 -10.62
CA GLY A 158 -2.95 -16.09 -9.73
C GLY A 158 -2.92 -16.50 -8.25
N VAL A 159 -3.98 -17.11 -7.73
CA VAL A 159 -4.01 -17.66 -6.36
C VAL A 159 -3.07 -18.87 -6.24
N TYR A 160 -3.03 -19.74 -7.25
CA TYR A 160 -2.15 -20.91 -7.25
C TYR A 160 -0.68 -20.53 -7.44
N ASP A 161 -0.36 -19.46 -8.17
CA ASP A 161 0.99 -18.91 -8.24
C ASP A 161 1.50 -18.50 -6.84
N ILE A 162 0.65 -17.88 -6.02
CA ILE A 162 0.96 -17.54 -4.62
C ILE A 162 1.24 -18.79 -3.79
N LEU A 163 0.46 -19.86 -3.98
CA LEU A 163 0.69 -21.14 -3.30
C LEU A 163 2.01 -21.81 -3.71
N VAL A 164 2.31 -21.81 -5.00
CA VAL A 164 3.52 -22.44 -5.56
C VAL A 164 4.77 -21.70 -5.12
N GLN A 165 4.75 -20.36 -5.19
CA GLN A 165 5.89 -19.53 -4.83
C GLN A 165 6.04 -19.36 -3.32
N GLY A 166 4.94 -19.47 -2.57
CA GLY A 166 4.85 -19.09 -1.17
C GLY A 166 4.88 -17.58 -0.98
N VAL A 167 4.43 -17.12 0.18
CA VAL A 167 4.47 -15.70 0.54
C VAL A 167 4.61 -15.54 2.04
N THR A 168 5.45 -14.59 2.49
CA THR A 168 5.43 -14.10 3.86
C THR A 168 4.99 -12.64 3.82
N ALA A 169 3.81 -12.37 4.37
CA ALA A 169 3.21 -11.05 4.44
C ALA A 169 3.08 -10.60 5.90
N ARG A 170 3.10 -9.29 6.14
CA ARG A 170 2.65 -8.72 7.40
C ARG A 170 1.21 -8.30 7.24
N ALA A 171 0.32 -8.84 8.08
CA ALA A 171 -1.06 -8.39 8.16
C ALA A 171 -1.15 -7.04 8.88
N GLU A 172 -2.33 -6.41 8.85
CA GLU A 172 -2.59 -5.10 9.46
C GLU A 172 -2.28 -5.05 10.96
N ASP A 173 -2.51 -6.16 11.68
CA ASP A 173 -2.19 -6.30 13.10
C ASP A 173 -0.68 -6.48 13.37
N GLY A 174 0.16 -6.40 12.33
CA GLY A 174 1.61 -6.58 12.37
C GLY A 174 2.06 -8.05 12.42
N SER A 175 1.12 -9.00 12.55
CA SER A 175 1.43 -10.43 12.58
C SER A 175 1.98 -10.90 11.23
N ALA A 176 2.94 -11.82 11.28
CA ALA A 176 3.47 -12.44 10.07
C ALA A 176 2.54 -13.60 9.68
N VAL A 177 2.01 -13.55 8.46
CA VAL A 177 1.24 -14.63 7.85
C VAL A 177 2.09 -15.23 6.74
N THR A 178 2.36 -16.52 6.82
CA THR A 178 3.21 -17.23 5.84
C THR A 178 2.42 -18.32 5.14
N VAL A 179 2.48 -18.35 3.81
CA VAL A 179 2.14 -19.49 2.95
C VAL A 179 3.46 -20.14 2.57
N ARG A 180 3.62 -21.44 2.83
CA ARG A 180 4.84 -22.14 2.44
C ARG A 180 4.80 -22.45 0.94
N PRO A 181 5.91 -22.28 0.21
CA PRO A 181 5.98 -22.72 -1.19
C PRO A 181 5.58 -24.19 -1.27
N THR A 182 4.54 -24.49 -2.05
CA THR A 182 3.97 -25.83 -2.15
C THR A 182 3.88 -26.22 -3.61
N ALA A 183 4.54 -27.31 -4.00
CA ALA A 183 4.38 -27.86 -5.34
C ALA A 183 2.95 -28.38 -5.52
N VAL A 184 2.12 -27.63 -6.23
CA VAL A 184 0.72 -27.97 -6.52
C VAL A 184 0.51 -27.80 -8.02
N GLU A 185 0.13 -28.89 -8.70
CA GLU A 185 -0.48 -28.79 -10.02
C GLU A 185 -2.00 -28.70 -9.81
N PRO A 186 -2.68 -27.63 -10.23
CA PRO A 186 -4.12 -27.48 -10.01
C PRO A 186 -4.97 -28.42 -10.86
N ASP A 187 -6.01 -29.01 -10.25
CA ASP A 187 -7.04 -29.79 -10.94
C ASP A 187 -8.01 -28.82 -11.64
N ARG A 188 -7.65 -28.32 -12.84
CA ARG A 188 -8.37 -27.22 -13.50
C ARG A 188 -9.83 -27.51 -13.89
N GLY A 189 -10.23 -28.78 -13.94
CA GLY A 189 -11.62 -29.18 -14.25
C GLY A 189 -12.16 -28.51 -15.52
N ASP A 190 -13.37 -27.96 -15.42
CA ASP A 190 -14.05 -27.24 -16.51
C ASP A 190 -13.25 -26.06 -17.09
N TYR A 191 -12.30 -25.52 -16.34
CA TYR A 191 -11.44 -24.41 -16.77
C TYR A 191 -10.18 -24.86 -17.54
N ALA A 192 -9.94 -26.16 -17.66
CA ALA A 192 -8.76 -26.68 -18.37
C ALA A 192 -8.70 -26.20 -19.83
N ASP A 193 -9.86 -26.20 -20.50
CA ASP A 193 -10.03 -25.82 -21.91
C ASP A 193 -10.24 -24.31 -22.11
N ALA A 194 -10.46 -23.54 -21.04
CA ALA A 194 -10.53 -22.10 -21.11
C ALA A 194 -9.17 -21.58 -21.57
N ALA A 195 -9.03 -21.27 -22.87
CA ALA A 195 -7.75 -20.89 -23.45
C ALA A 195 -7.06 -19.83 -22.58
N PRO A 196 -5.77 -20.01 -22.23
CA PRO A 196 -5.03 -18.94 -21.58
C PRO A 196 -5.16 -17.69 -22.44
N LEU A 197 -5.13 -16.53 -21.80
CA LEU A 197 -5.36 -15.30 -22.51
C LEU A 197 -4.11 -14.93 -23.32
N VAL A 198 -3.92 -15.62 -24.44
CA VAL A 198 -2.80 -15.49 -25.37
C VAL A 198 -3.27 -14.69 -26.58
N ALA A 199 -3.47 -13.40 -26.38
CA ALA A 199 -3.28 -12.45 -27.46
C ALA A 199 -2.01 -11.66 -27.13
N ALA A 200 -1.09 -11.51 -28.09
CA ALA A 200 0.12 -10.73 -27.86
C ALA A 200 -0.28 -9.31 -27.45
N PRO A 201 -0.05 -8.88 -26.19
CA PRO A 201 -0.37 -7.53 -25.74
C PRO A 201 0.44 -6.50 -26.53
N ASP A 202 -0.01 -5.26 -26.53
CA ASP A 202 0.74 -4.15 -27.11
C ASP A 202 2.05 -3.92 -26.30
N TYR A 203 2.02 -4.13 -24.97
CA TYR A 203 3.22 -4.20 -24.13
C TYR A 203 3.67 -5.66 -23.93
N PRO A 204 4.79 -6.12 -24.54
CA PRO A 204 5.11 -7.55 -24.66
C PRO A 204 5.18 -8.37 -23.37
N SER A 205 5.51 -7.75 -22.23
CA SER A 205 5.60 -8.44 -20.93
C SER A 205 4.31 -8.36 -20.11
N ALA A 206 3.23 -7.76 -20.63
CA ALA A 206 1.94 -7.79 -19.97
C ALA A 206 1.27 -9.17 -20.13
N LEU A 207 0.40 -9.51 -19.20
CA LEU A 207 -0.65 -10.50 -19.44
C LEU A 207 -1.76 -9.83 -20.24
N TRP A 208 -2.48 -10.56 -21.09
CA TRP A 208 -3.67 -10.03 -21.75
C TRP A 208 -4.89 -10.51 -20.97
N VAL A 209 -5.81 -9.63 -20.56
CA VAL A 209 -7.10 -10.01 -19.95
C VAL A 209 -8.16 -9.02 -20.42
N PRO A 210 -8.91 -9.33 -21.50
CA PRO A 210 -9.72 -8.32 -22.17
C PRO A 210 -10.82 -7.78 -21.25
N ALA A 211 -11.00 -6.47 -21.28
CA ALA A 211 -12.17 -5.81 -20.74
C ALA A 211 -13.44 -6.29 -21.46
N SER A 212 -14.59 -6.10 -20.81
CA SER A 212 -15.87 -6.30 -21.51
C SER A 212 -15.96 -5.40 -22.74
N THR A 213 -16.45 -5.94 -23.86
CA THR A 213 -16.68 -5.17 -25.09
C THR A 213 -17.73 -4.06 -24.90
N SER A 214 -18.50 -4.09 -23.80
CA SER A 214 -19.43 -3.01 -23.40
C SER A 214 -18.76 -1.84 -22.69
N ASN A 215 -17.48 -1.94 -22.30
CA ASN A 215 -16.81 -0.98 -21.41
C ASN A 215 -15.73 -0.13 -22.11
N TYR A 216 -15.60 -0.22 -23.43
CA TYR A 216 -14.68 0.58 -24.22
C TYR A 216 -15.24 0.78 -25.63
N LYS A 217 -14.63 1.68 -26.41
CA LYS A 217 -14.97 1.88 -27.82
C LYS A 217 -13.85 1.37 -28.71
N VAL A 218 -14.19 0.56 -29.71
CA VAL A 218 -13.22 0.13 -30.74
C VAL A 218 -12.78 1.33 -31.56
N GLY A 219 -11.46 1.45 -31.75
CA GLY A 219 -10.81 2.61 -32.37
C GLY A 219 -10.70 3.83 -31.44
N ARG A 220 -10.01 4.86 -31.95
CA ARG A 220 -9.81 6.15 -31.28
C ARG A 220 -10.14 7.30 -32.19
N THR A 221 -10.60 8.39 -31.59
CA THR A 221 -10.92 9.63 -32.31
C THR A 221 -9.77 10.65 -32.28
N SER A 222 -8.74 10.42 -31.47
CA SER A 222 -7.56 11.28 -31.36
C SER A 222 -6.27 10.44 -31.30
N ALA A 223 -5.13 11.07 -31.63
CA ALA A 223 -3.82 10.46 -31.42
C ALA A 223 -3.56 10.22 -29.92
N ILE A 224 -2.71 9.25 -29.59
CA ILE A 224 -2.22 9.08 -28.21
C ILE A 224 -1.17 10.14 -27.96
N THR A 225 -1.42 11.03 -27.01
CA THR A 225 -0.51 12.12 -26.64
C THR A 225 -0.25 12.18 -25.13
N ALA A 226 -0.87 11.30 -24.34
CA ALA A 226 -0.71 11.31 -22.88
C ALA A 226 -0.83 9.92 -22.26
N VAL A 227 -0.30 9.78 -21.05
CA VAL A 227 -0.53 8.64 -20.15
C VAL A 227 -1.18 9.18 -18.88
N VAL A 228 -2.25 8.52 -18.43
CA VAL A 228 -2.94 8.86 -17.17
C VAL A 228 -2.70 7.74 -16.15
N VAL A 229 -2.12 8.11 -15.02
CA VAL A 229 -1.88 7.25 -13.85
C VAL A 229 -3.08 7.32 -12.93
N HIS A 230 -3.60 6.15 -12.57
CA HIS A 230 -4.73 5.96 -11.64
C HIS A 230 -4.32 5.11 -10.45
N VAL A 231 -5.06 5.23 -9.35
CA VAL A 231 -5.05 4.26 -8.24
C VAL A 231 -6.45 3.69 -8.11
N THR A 232 -6.54 2.36 -8.08
CA THR A 232 -7.80 1.62 -8.26
C THR A 232 -8.81 1.77 -7.13
N GLN A 233 -8.36 2.10 -5.91
CA GLN A 233 -9.16 2.00 -4.67
C GLN A 233 -9.68 0.57 -4.47
N GLY A 234 -8.78 -0.40 -4.66
CA GLY A 234 -9.09 -1.82 -4.60
C GLY A 234 -7.93 -2.72 -5.05
N SER A 235 -8.16 -4.03 -5.03
CA SER A 235 -7.15 -5.02 -5.39
C SER A 235 -6.98 -5.23 -6.89
N TYR A 236 -5.89 -5.89 -7.26
CA TYR A 236 -5.57 -6.23 -8.64
C TYR A 236 -6.65 -7.11 -9.29
N ALA A 237 -7.00 -8.21 -8.62
CA ALA A 237 -8.03 -9.14 -9.07
C ALA A 237 -9.42 -8.47 -9.13
N GLY A 238 -9.79 -7.73 -8.08
CA GLY A 238 -11.05 -7.00 -8.02
C GLY A 238 -11.19 -5.97 -9.14
N THR A 239 -10.10 -5.26 -9.47
CA THR A 239 -10.07 -4.29 -10.58
C THR A 239 -10.30 -4.96 -11.93
N ILE A 240 -9.61 -6.07 -12.20
CA ILE A 240 -9.78 -6.83 -13.45
C ILE A 240 -11.22 -7.33 -13.58
N SER A 241 -11.77 -7.94 -12.53
CA SER A 241 -13.15 -8.41 -12.49
C SER A 241 -14.15 -7.27 -12.73
N TRP A 242 -13.91 -6.09 -12.16
CA TRP A 242 -14.76 -4.90 -12.35
C TRP A 242 -14.72 -4.35 -13.78
N ILE A 243 -13.55 -4.34 -14.42
CA ILE A 243 -13.41 -3.90 -15.83
C ILE A 243 -14.07 -4.91 -16.80
N GLN A 244 -14.20 -6.17 -16.41
CA GLN A 244 -14.90 -7.21 -17.19
C GLN A 244 -16.41 -7.23 -16.98
N ASN A 245 -16.94 -6.48 -16.03
CA ASN A 245 -18.37 -6.36 -15.79
C ASN A 245 -19.03 -5.45 -16.85
N PRO A 246 -19.84 -5.94 -17.82
CA PRO A 246 -20.47 -5.10 -18.85
C PRO A 246 -21.38 -3.96 -18.38
N THR A 247 -21.74 -3.88 -17.09
CA THR A 247 -22.51 -2.74 -16.53
C THR A 247 -21.64 -1.74 -15.77
N SER A 248 -20.35 -2.02 -15.57
CA SER A 248 -19.48 -1.08 -14.86
C SER A 248 -19.27 0.20 -15.67
N GLN A 249 -19.34 0.12 -17.00
CA GLN A 249 -19.12 1.25 -17.91
C GLN A 249 -17.80 1.99 -17.64
N VAL A 250 -16.80 1.25 -17.18
CA VAL A 250 -15.43 1.73 -16.93
C VAL A 250 -14.43 0.71 -17.42
N SER A 251 -13.28 1.18 -17.90
CA SER A 251 -12.15 0.33 -18.28
C SER A 251 -10.86 1.12 -18.29
N ALA A 252 -9.74 0.41 -18.15
CA ALA A 252 -8.40 0.95 -18.36
C ALA A 252 -7.63 0.11 -19.38
N HIS A 253 -6.54 0.65 -19.90
CA HIS A 253 -5.70 -0.10 -20.85
C HIS A 253 -4.85 -1.11 -20.10
N TYR A 254 -4.31 -0.72 -18.94
CA TYR A 254 -3.44 -1.56 -18.12
C TYR A 254 -3.80 -1.52 -16.64
N VAL A 255 -3.51 -2.60 -15.93
CA VAL A 255 -3.56 -2.72 -14.47
C VAL A 255 -2.20 -3.24 -13.96
N VAL A 256 -1.66 -2.63 -12.91
CA VAL A 256 -0.36 -2.98 -12.32
C VAL A 256 -0.55 -3.48 -10.89
N ARG A 257 -0.08 -4.69 -10.61
CA ARG A 257 -0.12 -5.31 -9.29
C ARG A 257 0.94 -4.70 -8.36
N SER A 258 0.54 -4.43 -7.12
CA SER A 258 1.35 -3.80 -6.10
C SER A 258 2.47 -4.70 -5.59
N SER A 259 2.22 -5.99 -5.39
CA SER A 259 3.17 -6.89 -4.73
C SER A 259 4.45 -7.14 -5.53
N ASP A 260 4.33 -7.30 -6.84
CA ASP A 260 5.42 -7.75 -7.72
C ASP A 260 5.53 -6.96 -9.04
N GLY A 261 4.64 -5.99 -9.27
CA GLY A 261 4.65 -5.19 -10.48
C GLY A 261 4.11 -5.92 -11.71
N GLN A 262 3.38 -7.03 -11.58
CA GLN A 262 2.75 -7.71 -12.71
C GLN A 262 1.83 -6.74 -13.48
N VAL A 263 2.04 -6.63 -14.79
CA VAL A 263 1.21 -5.80 -15.68
C VAL A 263 0.20 -6.70 -16.38
N THR A 264 -1.07 -6.30 -16.40
CA THR A 264 -2.12 -6.88 -17.23
C THR A 264 -2.68 -5.81 -18.16
N GLN A 265 -2.76 -6.10 -19.45
CA GLN A 265 -3.42 -5.27 -20.44
C GLN A 265 -4.86 -5.74 -20.66
N MET A 266 -5.81 -4.80 -20.62
CA MET A 266 -7.24 -5.10 -20.73
C MET A 266 -7.92 -4.48 -21.95
N VAL A 267 -7.44 -3.33 -22.42
CA VAL A 267 -7.92 -2.69 -23.65
C VAL A 267 -6.72 -2.46 -24.55
N ARG A 268 -6.87 -2.72 -25.86
CA ARG A 268 -5.83 -2.40 -26.83
C ARG A 268 -5.61 -0.89 -26.87
N GLU A 269 -4.35 -0.46 -27.00
CA GLU A 269 -4.03 0.97 -27.08
C GLU A 269 -4.60 1.64 -28.33
N LYS A 270 -4.92 0.88 -29.38
CA LYS A 270 -5.64 1.40 -30.57
C LYS A 270 -7.13 1.71 -30.31
N ASP A 271 -7.68 1.17 -29.22
CA ASP A 271 -9.07 1.32 -28.81
C ASP A 271 -9.18 2.36 -27.67
N THR A 272 -10.38 2.88 -27.41
CA THR A 272 -10.61 3.93 -26.39
C THR A 272 -11.17 3.31 -25.12
N ALA A 273 -10.32 3.11 -24.10
CA ALA A 273 -10.78 2.75 -22.75
C ALA A 273 -11.51 3.92 -22.05
N TRP A 274 -12.35 3.62 -21.06
CA TRP A 274 -13.18 4.58 -20.33
C TRP A 274 -12.67 4.78 -18.90
N HIS A 275 -11.61 5.59 -18.74
CA HIS A 275 -10.89 5.76 -17.47
C HIS A 275 -10.78 7.21 -16.99
N ALA A 276 -10.82 8.21 -17.87
CA ALA A 276 -10.50 9.60 -17.54
C ALA A 276 -11.39 10.64 -18.22
N LYS A 277 -12.66 10.30 -18.50
CA LYS A 277 -13.66 11.20 -19.13
C LYS A 277 -13.11 11.89 -20.40
N SER A 278 -12.81 13.19 -20.32
CA SER A 278 -12.26 14.00 -21.41
C SER A 278 -10.91 13.48 -21.89
N GLY A 279 -10.14 12.80 -21.03
CA GLY A 279 -8.86 12.19 -21.32
C GLY A 279 -8.92 10.92 -22.17
N ASN A 280 -10.08 10.24 -22.21
CA ASN A 280 -10.23 8.96 -22.91
C ASN A 280 -9.73 8.98 -24.37
N PRO A 281 -10.07 9.98 -25.21
CA PRO A 281 -9.74 9.94 -26.63
C PRO A 281 -8.25 10.02 -26.95
N TYR A 282 -7.44 10.63 -26.07
CA TYR A 282 -6.04 10.98 -26.35
C TYR A 282 -5.02 10.38 -25.38
N SER A 283 -5.46 9.59 -24.39
CA SER A 283 -4.55 8.98 -23.42
C SER A 283 -4.63 7.46 -23.30
N VAL A 284 -3.56 6.88 -22.78
CA VAL A 284 -3.51 5.51 -22.26
C VAL A 284 -3.63 5.57 -20.75
N GLY A 285 -4.59 4.84 -20.18
CA GLY A 285 -4.86 4.76 -18.74
C GLY A 285 -4.23 3.53 -18.09
N ILE A 286 -3.52 3.74 -16.97
CA ILE A 286 -2.86 2.71 -16.18
C ILE A 286 -3.40 2.75 -14.74
N GLU A 287 -4.05 1.67 -14.33
CA GLU A 287 -4.57 1.45 -12.99
C GLU A 287 -3.53 0.80 -12.08
N HIS A 288 -3.31 1.37 -10.89
CA HIS A 288 -2.38 0.83 -9.90
C HIS A 288 -3.14 0.28 -8.71
N GLU A 289 -2.94 -1.00 -8.42
CA GLU A 289 -3.52 -1.66 -7.25
C GLU A 289 -3.19 -0.91 -5.95
N GLY A 290 -4.21 -0.55 -5.19
CA GLY A 290 -4.05 -0.01 -3.85
C GLY A 290 -5.05 1.08 -3.50
N TRP A 291 -4.70 1.83 -2.45
CA TRP A 291 -5.51 2.90 -1.90
C TRP A 291 -4.72 4.20 -1.76
N VAL A 292 -5.33 5.32 -2.17
CA VAL A 292 -4.65 6.64 -2.28
C VAL A 292 -4.14 7.19 -0.95
N ASP A 293 -4.69 6.74 0.17
CA ASP A 293 -4.36 7.12 1.55
C ASP A 293 -3.40 6.13 2.24
N GLN A 294 -3.03 5.03 1.59
CA GLN A 294 -2.17 4.00 2.14
C GLN A 294 -0.84 3.85 1.35
N PRO A 295 0.23 4.58 1.73
CA PRO A 295 1.49 4.61 0.96
C PRO A 295 2.23 3.26 0.84
N SER A 296 1.91 2.28 1.69
CA SER A 296 2.48 0.92 1.65
C SER A 296 2.16 0.17 0.34
N TRP A 297 1.10 0.57 -0.36
CA TRP A 297 0.71 0.00 -1.65
C TRP A 297 1.59 0.46 -2.81
N PHE A 298 2.31 1.57 -2.68
CA PHE A 298 3.18 2.10 -3.74
C PHE A 298 4.59 1.51 -3.64
N THR A 299 4.70 0.21 -3.94
CA THR A 299 5.94 -0.56 -3.81
C THR A 299 6.97 -0.21 -4.90
N ASP A 300 8.24 -0.58 -4.68
CA ASP A 300 9.28 -0.44 -5.71
C ASP A 300 8.98 -1.25 -6.98
N ALA A 301 8.43 -2.45 -6.82
CA ALA A 301 8.06 -3.30 -7.95
C ALA A 301 6.99 -2.63 -8.83
N MET A 302 5.94 -2.09 -8.21
CA MET A 302 4.90 -1.33 -8.90
C MET A 302 5.48 -0.12 -9.66
N TYR A 303 6.25 0.74 -8.96
CA TYR A 303 6.84 1.93 -9.58
C TYR A 303 7.72 1.57 -10.78
N ARG A 304 8.57 0.55 -10.66
CA ARG A 304 9.47 0.11 -11.74
C ARG A 304 8.70 -0.43 -12.94
N SER A 305 7.75 -1.34 -12.72
CA SER A 305 6.98 -1.95 -13.81
C SER A 305 6.10 -0.92 -14.51
N SER A 306 5.40 -0.07 -13.75
CA SER A 306 4.60 1.00 -14.32
C SER A 306 5.43 2.02 -15.08
N ALA A 307 6.59 2.43 -14.55
CA ALA A 307 7.45 3.39 -15.23
C ALA A 307 8.06 2.81 -16.51
N ALA A 308 8.41 1.52 -16.53
CA ALA A 308 8.86 0.81 -17.73
C ALA A 308 7.76 0.72 -18.80
N LEU A 309 6.52 0.42 -18.38
CA LEU A 309 5.34 0.45 -19.24
C LEU A 309 5.12 1.86 -19.82
N THR A 310 5.07 2.89 -18.97
CA THR A 310 4.87 4.28 -19.39
C THR A 310 5.97 4.76 -20.33
N ARG A 311 7.24 4.40 -20.08
CA ARG A 311 8.34 4.67 -21.01
C ARG A 311 8.09 3.99 -22.37
N SER A 312 7.70 2.71 -22.37
CA SER A 312 7.41 1.98 -23.61
C SER A 312 6.24 2.60 -24.39
N ILE A 313 5.20 3.08 -23.71
CA ILE A 313 4.08 3.78 -24.35
C ILE A 313 4.56 5.11 -24.92
N ALA A 314 5.34 5.88 -24.14
CA ALA A 314 5.86 7.17 -24.57
C ALA A 314 6.77 7.05 -25.79
N ASP A 315 7.65 6.04 -25.83
CA ASP A 315 8.52 5.76 -26.97
C ASP A 315 7.72 5.33 -28.21
N ARG A 316 6.65 4.53 -28.02
CA ARG A 316 5.81 4.05 -29.12
C ARG A 316 5.01 5.15 -29.79
N TYR A 317 4.54 6.13 -29.02
CA TYR A 317 3.66 7.21 -29.51
C TYR A 317 4.33 8.58 -29.56
N ASN A 318 5.65 8.66 -29.36
CA ASN A 318 6.42 9.90 -29.30
C ASN A 318 5.84 10.91 -28.28
N ILE A 319 5.44 10.42 -27.11
CA ILE A 319 4.96 11.26 -26.01
C ILE A 319 6.18 11.82 -25.27
N PRO A 320 6.27 13.14 -25.04
CA PRO A 320 7.30 13.70 -24.16
C PRO A 320 7.19 13.11 -22.75
N LYS A 321 8.33 12.67 -22.19
CA LYS A 321 8.41 12.07 -20.84
C LYS A 321 8.46 13.14 -19.75
N ASP A 322 7.45 14.00 -19.73
CA ASP A 322 7.30 15.10 -18.78
C ASP A 322 5.93 15.06 -18.09
N ARG A 323 5.75 15.95 -17.11
CA ARG A 323 4.52 16.06 -16.32
C ARG A 323 3.37 16.75 -17.05
N ALA A 324 3.59 17.30 -18.24
CA ALA A 324 2.50 17.83 -19.06
C ALA A 324 1.77 16.72 -19.84
N HIS A 325 2.44 15.59 -20.08
CA HIS A 325 1.90 14.48 -20.87
C HIS A 325 1.73 13.18 -20.08
N ILE A 326 2.49 12.99 -18.99
CA ILE A 326 2.30 11.91 -18.04
C ILE A 326 1.68 12.53 -16.81
N VAL A 327 0.38 12.30 -16.61
CA VAL A 327 -0.46 13.00 -15.64
C VAL A 327 -1.19 12.01 -14.73
N GLY A 328 -1.63 12.46 -13.56
CA GLY A 328 -2.58 11.75 -12.71
C GLY A 328 -4.00 12.01 -13.16
N HIS A 329 -4.94 11.15 -12.77
CA HIS A 329 -6.35 11.35 -13.08
C HIS A 329 -6.88 12.70 -12.57
N VAL A 330 -6.47 13.12 -11.36
CA VAL A 330 -6.81 14.41 -10.75
C VAL A 330 -6.40 15.63 -11.60
N GLU A 331 -5.45 15.48 -12.52
CA GLU A 331 -4.96 16.55 -13.40
C GLU A 331 -5.69 16.60 -14.74
N VAL A 332 -6.53 15.61 -15.06
CA VAL A 332 -7.29 15.56 -16.33
C VAL A 332 -8.49 16.51 -16.27
N PRO A 333 -8.69 17.43 -17.22
CA PRO A 333 -9.78 18.40 -17.16
C PRO A 333 -11.17 17.78 -17.03
N GLY A 334 -11.98 18.24 -16.07
CA GLY A 334 -13.36 17.77 -15.86
C GLY A 334 -13.48 16.43 -15.15
N ASN A 335 -12.40 15.94 -14.53
CA ASN A 335 -12.46 14.82 -13.60
C ASN A 335 -13.13 15.24 -12.27
N ASP A 336 -13.63 14.25 -11.53
CA ASP A 336 -14.19 14.34 -10.17
C ASP A 336 -13.44 13.41 -9.20
N HIS A 337 -12.22 13.03 -9.57
CA HIS A 337 -11.40 12.02 -8.92
C HIS A 337 -10.14 12.65 -8.31
N THR A 338 -9.57 12.01 -7.28
CA THR A 338 -8.39 12.55 -6.55
C THR A 338 -7.14 11.70 -6.71
N ASP A 339 -7.23 10.57 -7.42
CA ASP A 339 -6.12 9.66 -7.66
C ASP A 339 -5.09 10.24 -8.67
N PRO A 340 -3.80 9.86 -8.56
CA PRO A 340 -3.23 8.80 -7.71
C PRO A 340 -3.01 9.18 -6.23
N GLY A 341 -3.45 10.38 -5.82
CA GLY A 341 -3.42 10.81 -4.44
C GLY A 341 -2.08 11.41 -3.98
N PRO A 342 -2.04 11.94 -2.75
CA PRO A 342 -0.90 12.70 -2.23
C PRO A 342 0.35 11.85 -1.94
N HIS A 343 0.21 10.53 -1.94
CA HIS A 343 1.27 9.58 -1.63
C HIS A 343 1.98 9.00 -2.87
N TRP A 344 1.50 9.33 -4.07
CA TRP A 344 2.19 8.99 -5.30
C TRP A 344 3.43 9.89 -5.50
N ASP A 345 4.61 9.28 -5.49
CA ASP A 345 5.90 9.95 -5.66
C ASP A 345 6.18 10.17 -7.15
N TRP A 346 5.66 11.30 -7.66
CA TRP A 346 5.86 11.70 -9.05
C TRP A 346 7.33 11.87 -9.43
N ASN A 347 8.19 12.33 -8.52
CA ASN A 347 9.61 12.54 -8.83
C ASN A 347 10.30 11.20 -9.09
N ARG A 348 10.10 10.25 -8.17
CA ARG A 348 10.60 8.88 -8.35
C ARG A 348 10.05 8.25 -9.63
N TYR A 349 8.73 8.36 -9.85
CA TYR A 349 8.09 7.79 -11.02
C TYR A 349 8.68 8.35 -12.32
N MET A 350 8.79 9.67 -12.43
CA MET A 350 9.30 10.33 -13.64
C MET A 350 10.78 10.04 -13.89
N GLN A 351 11.61 9.90 -12.84
CA GLN A 351 13.00 9.46 -13.01
C GLN A 351 13.08 8.03 -13.55
N LEU A 352 12.26 7.11 -13.01
CA LEU A 352 12.17 5.74 -13.52
C LEU A 352 11.66 5.72 -14.96
N VAL A 353 10.69 6.57 -15.33
CA VAL A 353 10.20 6.72 -16.72
C VAL A 353 11.32 7.21 -17.63
N GLY A 354 12.13 8.17 -17.16
CA GLY A 354 13.30 8.68 -17.87
C GLY A 354 14.43 7.66 -18.10
N GLY A 355 14.32 6.45 -17.53
CA GLY A 355 15.29 5.37 -17.71
C GLY A 355 16.26 5.19 -16.54
N SER A 356 16.06 5.88 -15.41
CA SER A 356 16.80 5.61 -14.19
C SER A 356 16.51 4.18 -13.73
N THR A 357 17.55 3.36 -13.57
CA THR A 357 17.45 2.00 -13.00
C THR A 357 17.80 1.98 -11.51
N THR A 358 18.29 3.09 -10.99
CA THR A 358 18.80 3.25 -9.63
C THR A 358 17.63 3.26 -8.66
N ALA A 359 17.63 2.33 -7.69
CA ALA A 359 16.73 2.42 -6.55
C ALA A 359 16.98 3.76 -5.82
N PRO A 360 15.97 4.33 -5.12
CA PRO A 360 16.22 5.45 -4.23
C PRO A 360 17.39 5.11 -3.30
N PRO A 361 18.37 6.01 -3.10
CA PRO A 361 19.47 5.72 -2.20
C PRO A 361 18.94 5.48 -0.78
N GLN A 362 19.69 4.73 0.03
CA GLN A 362 19.39 4.59 1.46
C GLN A 362 19.28 6.00 2.07
N LEU A 363 18.14 6.34 2.66
CA LEU A 363 17.94 7.62 3.35
C LEU A 363 18.15 7.51 4.85
N THR A 364 18.00 6.32 5.44
CA THR A 364 18.15 6.08 6.87
C THR A 364 19.61 5.77 7.21
N PHE A 365 20.20 6.56 8.09
CA PHE A 365 21.55 6.35 8.62
C PHE A 365 21.54 6.49 10.15
N SER A 366 22.51 5.87 10.83
CA SER A 366 22.67 6.03 12.28
C SER A 366 23.05 7.47 12.66
N SER A 367 23.73 8.19 11.76
CA SER A 367 24.04 9.62 11.87
C SER A 367 24.13 10.25 10.48
N TYR A 368 23.99 11.57 10.40
CA TYR A 368 24.16 12.34 9.16
C TYR A 368 25.40 13.21 9.27
N ALA A 369 26.41 12.90 8.46
CA ALA A 369 27.68 13.62 8.45
C ALA A 369 27.54 14.98 7.75
N THR A 370 28.44 15.91 8.07
CA THR A 370 28.55 17.16 7.32
C THR A 370 29.14 16.88 5.94
N LEU A 371 28.38 17.16 4.88
CA LEU A 371 28.83 16.96 3.50
C LEU A 371 29.26 18.28 2.86
N ARG A 372 30.32 18.23 2.06
CA ARG A 372 30.87 19.39 1.34
C ARG A 372 31.54 18.91 0.05
N ASN A 373 32.00 19.86 -0.77
CA ASN A 373 32.74 19.53 -2.00
C ASN A 373 33.88 18.53 -1.71
N GLY A 374 33.92 17.43 -2.48
CA GLY A 374 34.84 16.30 -2.30
C GLY A 374 34.34 15.18 -1.39
N SER A 375 33.21 15.35 -0.67
CA SER A 375 32.55 14.24 0.02
C SER A 375 32.08 13.18 -0.97
N THR A 376 32.07 11.91 -0.57
CA THR A 376 31.59 10.79 -1.40
C THR A 376 30.76 9.79 -0.58
N GLY A 377 30.00 8.94 -1.28
CA GLY A 377 29.31 7.78 -0.70
C GLY A 377 27.81 7.97 -0.49
N ALA A 378 27.19 7.02 0.21
CA ALA A 378 25.73 6.87 0.28
C ALA A 378 24.98 8.12 0.80
N GLN A 379 25.57 8.87 1.74
CA GLN A 379 24.96 10.11 2.23
C GLN A 379 24.98 11.24 1.20
N VAL A 380 25.99 11.27 0.32
CA VAL A 380 26.00 12.22 -0.80
C VAL A 380 24.90 11.88 -1.80
N SER A 381 24.74 10.59 -2.13
CA SER A 381 23.63 10.13 -2.98
C SER A 381 22.28 10.49 -2.36
N ALA A 382 22.11 10.29 -1.04
CA ALA A 382 20.89 10.67 -0.33
C ALA A 382 20.63 12.19 -0.38
N ALA A 383 21.64 13.03 -0.17
CA ALA A 383 21.50 14.47 -0.27
C ALA A 383 21.15 14.90 -1.70
N GLN A 384 21.85 14.37 -2.70
CA GLN A 384 21.60 14.63 -4.12
C GLN A 384 20.16 14.27 -4.50
N TRP A 385 19.69 13.09 -4.08
CA TRP A 385 18.33 12.63 -4.30
C TRP A 385 17.28 13.54 -3.66
N LEU A 386 17.47 13.96 -2.40
CA LEU A 386 16.55 14.83 -1.68
C LEU A 386 16.52 16.27 -2.24
N LEU A 387 17.64 16.74 -2.80
CA LEU A 387 17.73 18.01 -3.50
C LEU A 387 16.93 17.97 -4.80
N GLU A 388 17.10 16.92 -5.59
CA GLU A 388 16.35 16.76 -6.85
C GLU A 388 14.86 16.59 -6.63
N ALA A 389 14.48 15.81 -5.62
CA ALA A 389 13.07 15.68 -5.23
C ALA A 389 12.44 17.03 -4.81
N GLN A 390 13.26 18.04 -4.52
CA GLN A 390 12.82 19.40 -4.19
C GLN A 390 13.10 20.41 -5.31
N GLY A 391 13.42 19.94 -6.52
CA GLY A 391 13.60 20.76 -7.71
C GLY A 391 14.95 21.48 -7.79
N HIS A 392 15.98 20.98 -7.09
CA HIS A 392 17.33 21.51 -7.14
C HIS A 392 18.24 20.60 -7.95
N ASP A 393 18.57 21.02 -9.17
CA ASP A 393 19.40 20.28 -10.11
C ASP A 393 20.82 20.02 -9.55
N VAL A 394 21.13 18.76 -9.30
CA VAL A 394 22.43 18.27 -8.81
C VAL A 394 23.29 17.69 -9.94
N GLY A 395 22.77 17.63 -11.16
CA GLY A 395 23.34 16.92 -12.30
C GLY A 395 23.05 15.42 -12.23
N GLN A 396 23.93 14.67 -11.56
CA GLN A 396 23.76 13.22 -11.37
C GLN A 396 23.73 12.85 -9.90
N VAL A 397 22.87 11.89 -9.55
CA VAL A 397 22.85 11.26 -8.22
C VAL A 397 23.88 10.12 -8.22
N ASP A 398 25.15 10.50 -8.18
CA ASP A 398 26.31 9.61 -8.34
C ASP A 398 27.07 9.33 -7.03
N GLY A 399 26.66 9.97 -5.92
CA GLY A 399 27.35 9.87 -4.64
C GLY A 399 28.66 10.64 -4.60
N GLN A 400 28.90 11.58 -5.51
CA GLN A 400 30.08 12.45 -5.55
C GLN A 400 29.66 13.90 -5.36
N PHE A 401 30.15 14.54 -4.29
CA PHE A 401 29.77 15.91 -3.98
C PHE A 401 30.66 16.86 -4.78
N GLY A 402 30.27 17.14 -6.02
CA GLY A 402 30.96 18.08 -6.90
C GLY A 402 30.36 19.48 -6.90
N SER A 403 30.72 20.28 -7.92
CA SER A 403 30.24 21.64 -8.12
C SER A 403 28.74 21.73 -8.37
N GLY A 404 28.15 20.77 -9.08
CA GLY A 404 26.70 20.67 -9.30
C GLY A 404 25.95 20.53 -7.97
N THR A 405 26.29 19.52 -7.17
CA THR A 405 25.74 19.34 -5.81
C THR A 405 25.96 20.57 -4.93
N ALA A 406 27.13 21.22 -4.98
CA ALA A 406 27.40 22.43 -4.21
C ALA A 406 26.50 23.61 -4.60
N ALA A 407 26.19 23.76 -5.89
CA ALA A 407 25.27 24.77 -6.39
C ALA A 407 23.82 24.47 -5.98
N ALA A 408 23.38 23.21 -6.10
CA ALA A 408 22.07 22.75 -5.67
C ALA A 408 21.85 22.97 -4.16
N VAL A 409 22.83 22.62 -3.32
CA VAL A 409 22.78 22.84 -1.87
C VAL A 409 22.66 24.33 -1.55
N ARG A 410 23.42 25.19 -2.24
CA ARG A 410 23.32 26.64 -2.07
C ARG A 410 21.94 27.16 -2.42
N ALA A 411 21.39 26.73 -3.56
CA ALA A 411 20.05 27.12 -4.01
C ALA A 411 18.98 26.67 -3.00
N PHE A 412 19.07 25.43 -2.51
CA PHE A 412 18.19 24.90 -1.47
C PHE A 412 18.29 25.71 -0.17
N GLN A 413 19.51 25.98 0.31
CA GLN A 413 19.73 26.77 1.52
C GLN A 413 19.14 28.17 1.39
N THR A 414 19.36 28.84 0.26
CA THR A 414 18.74 30.14 -0.05
C THR A 414 17.21 30.05 -0.02
N ALA A 415 16.63 29.03 -0.66
CA ALA A 415 15.18 28.83 -0.68
C ALA A 415 14.57 28.56 0.71
N LYS A 416 15.33 27.94 1.62
CA LYS A 416 14.91 27.66 3.01
C LYS A 416 15.26 28.78 4.01
N GLY A 417 15.96 29.83 3.58
CA GLY A 417 16.46 30.88 4.48
C GLY A 417 17.59 30.42 5.41
N LEU A 418 18.31 29.37 5.03
CA LEU A 418 19.51 28.88 5.73
C LEU A 418 20.75 29.63 5.26
N SER A 419 21.85 29.54 6.01
CA SER A 419 23.16 30.00 5.55
C SER A 419 23.56 29.25 4.27
N ALA A 420 23.69 29.97 3.16
CA ALA A 420 23.96 29.41 1.83
C ALA A 420 25.45 29.13 1.59
N ASP A 421 26.02 28.25 2.42
CA ASP A 421 27.46 27.92 2.46
C ASP A 421 27.85 26.70 1.60
N SER A 422 26.91 26.14 0.83
CA SER A 422 27.10 24.92 0.02
C SER A 422 27.44 23.66 0.84
N THR A 423 27.26 23.68 2.15
CA THR A 423 27.56 22.57 3.05
C THR A 423 26.27 21.96 3.60
N VAL A 424 26.15 20.63 3.52
CA VAL A 424 25.02 19.91 4.11
C VAL A 424 25.36 19.56 5.55
N GLY A 425 25.18 20.54 6.45
CA GLY A 425 25.29 20.36 7.90
C GLY A 425 23.96 19.93 8.54
N PRO A 426 23.90 19.80 9.88
CA PRO A 426 22.70 19.34 10.60
C PRO A 426 21.42 20.09 10.22
N LYS A 427 21.47 21.43 10.10
CA LYS A 427 20.31 22.25 9.70
C LYS A 427 19.82 21.94 8.29
N THR A 428 20.74 21.86 7.34
CA THR A 428 20.44 21.49 5.95
C THR A 428 19.86 20.08 5.87
N TRP A 429 20.44 19.12 6.61
CA TRP A 429 19.92 17.75 6.70
C TRP A 429 18.51 17.69 7.28
N THR A 430 18.25 18.37 8.40
CA THR A 430 16.92 18.43 9.01
C THR A 430 15.87 18.95 8.03
N ALA A 431 16.19 20.02 7.29
CA ALA A 431 15.30 20.60 6.28
C ALA A 431 15.09 19.66 5.08
N LEU A 432 16.15 19.03 4.56
CA LEU A 432 16.06 18.07 3.46
C LEU A 432 15.20 16.86 3.84
N LEU A 433 15.47 16.27 5.01
CA LEU A 433 14.83 15.05 5.47
C LEU A 433 13.38 15.24 5.90
N SER A 434 12.96 16.45 6.29
CA SER A 434 11.59 16.73 6.76
C SER A 434 10.65 17.27 5.69
N ALA A 435 11.13 17.43 4.46
CA ALA A 435 10.37 18.01 3.35
C ALA A 435 9.09 17.21 3.03
N GLY A 436 8.07 17.90 2.53
CA GLY A 436 6.79 17.31 2.12
C GLY A 436 5.63 17.63 3.08
N ALA A 437 4.62 16.75 3.06
CA ALA A 437 3.37 16.93 3.81
C ALA A 437 3.60 17.03 5.33
N ARG A 438 2.67 17.70 6.02
CA ARG A 438 2.74 17.97 7.47
C ARG A 438 1.58 17.29 8.23
N PRO A 439 1.44 15.96 8.21
CA PRO A 439 0.39 15.27 8.93
C PRO A 439 0.59 15.43 10.44
N ALA A 440 -0.49 15.44 11.22
CA ALA A 440 -0.38 15.33 12.67
C ALA A 440 0.14 13.92 13.03
N LEU A 441 1.28 13.83 13.71
CA LEU A 441 1.84 12.56 14.18
C LEU A 441 1.90 12.52 15.70
N LYS A 442 1.52 11.38 16.26
CA LYS A 442 1.57 11.09 17.71
C LYS A 442 1.85 9.62 17.95
N GLN A 443 2.03 9.23 19.21
CA GLN A 443 2.25 7.84 19.58
C GLN A 443 1.17 6.92 18.98
N GLY A 444 1.61 5.82 18.35
CA GLY A 444 0.75 4.89 17.61
C GLY A 444 0.62 5.18 16.11
N SER A 445 1.05 6.36 15.65
CA SER A 445 1.16 6.62 14.21
C SER A 445 2.20 5.71 13.57
N THR A 446 1.98 5.29 12.32
CA THR A 446 2.94 4.49 11.56
C THR A 446 3.13 5.03 10.14
N GLY A 447 4.13 4.52 9.43
CA GLY A 447 4.33 4.77 8.00
C GLY A 447 5.44 5.76 7.66
N GLU A 448 5.51 6.16 6.39
CA GLU A 448 6.63 6.93 5.83
C GLU A 448 6.81 8.28 6.52
N ALA A 449 5.72 8.99 6.85
CA ALA A 449 5.79 10.28 7.54
C ALA A 449 6.45 10.17 8.93
N VAL A 450 6.25 9.05 9.64
CA VAL A 450 6.92 8.77 10.91
C VAL A 450 8.41 8.51 10.68
N GLN A 451 8.73 7.69 9.68
CA GLN A 451 10.11 7.45 9.26
C GLN A 451 10.84 8.74 8.88
N ARG A 452 10.13 9.65 8.20
CA ARG A 452 10.61 10.98 7.82
C ARG A 452 10.96 11.84 9.02
N VAL A 453 10.06 11.93 10.01
CA VAL A 453 10.34 12.69 11.22
C VAL A 453 11.47 12.06 12.04
N GLN A 454 11.55 10.73 12.12
CA GLN A 454 12.64 10.02 12.82
C GLN A 454 14.01 10.32 12.19
N ARG A 455 14.11 10.34 10.85
CA ARG A 455 15.33 10.75 10.13
C ARG A 455 15.69 12.21 10.41
N ALA A 456 14.72 13.12 10.34
CA ALA A 456 14.95 14.55 10.59
C ALA A 456 15.37 14.82 12.05
N LEU A 457 14.77 14.13 13.02
CA LEU A 457 15.16 14.22 14.44
C LEU A 457 16.57 13.68 14.68
N THR A 458 16.96 12.61 13.98
CA THR A 458 18.35 12.10 14.04
C THR A 458 19.35 13.16 13.59
N ALA A 459 19.05 13.88 12.51
CA ALA A 459 19.88 15.00 12.06
C ALA A 459 19.85 16.20 13.04
N ALA A 460 18.67 16.60 13.52
CA ALA A 460 18.49 17.78 14.35
C ALA A 460 19.08 17.64 15.76
N LEU A 461 19.00 16.45 16.35
CA LEU A 461 19.45 16.15 17.70
C LEU A 461 20.90 15.64 17.75
N GLY A 462 21.46 15.24 16.62
CA GLY A 462 22.81 14.65 16.56
C GLY A 462 22.94 13.28 17.23
N ARG A 463 21.82 12.60 17.50
CA ARG A 463 21.76 11.25 18.08
C ARG A 463 20.76 10.40 17.31
N THR A 464 21.01 9.10 17.19
CA THR A 464 20.13 8.19 16.45
C THR A 464 18.74 8.12 17.08
N VAL A 465 17.72 8.32 16.25
CA VAL A 465 16.33 7.93 16.51
C VAL A 465 16.03 6.78 15.56
N ALA A 466 15.53 5.66 16.08
CA ALA A 466 15.16 4.52 15.24
C ALA A 466 14.16 4.99 14.17
N ALA A 467 14.50 4.79 12.89
CA ALA A 467 13.65 5.18 11.76
C ALA A 467 12.90 3.95 11.22
N ASP A 468 12.18 3.28 12.11
CA ASP A 468 11.38 2.08 11.84
C ASP A 468 10.00 2.37 11.28
N GLY A 469 9.57 3.65 11.31
CA GLY A 469 8.26 4.08 10.83
C GLY A 469 7.17 3.83 11.85
N ILE A 470 7.53 3.58 13.11
CA ILE A 470 6.60 3.38 14.23
C ILE A 470 6.81 4.50 15.23
N PHE A 471 5.76 5.27 15.50
CA PHE A 471 5.81 6.35 16.46
C PHE A 471 5.62 5.77 17.87
N GLY A 472 6.68 5.14 18.39
CA GLY A 472 6.74 4.62 19.75
C GLY A 472 7.19 5.66 20.77
N SER A 473 7.38 5.21 22.02
CA SER A 473 7.85 6.04 23.13
C SER A 473 9.22 6.71 22.86
N GLY A 474 10.12 6.02 22.14
CA GLY A 474 11.41 6.58 21.74
C GLY A 474 11.29 7.79 20.80
N THR A 475 10.37 7.71 19.82
CA THR A 475 10.06 8.82 18.91
C THR A 475 9.39 9.97 19.66
N ALA A 476 8.43 9.66 20.54
CA ALA A 476 7.77 10.66 21.39
C ALA A 476 8.77 11.45 22.25
N GLN A 477 9.73 10.76 22.87
CA GLN A 477 10.79 11.41 23.64
C GLN A 477 11.68 12.29 22.75
N ALA A 478 12.08 11.82 21.57
CA ALA A 478 12.88 12.61 20.64
C ALA A 478 12.15 13.88 20.15
N VAL A 479 10.84 13.79 19.90
CA VAL A 479 10.01 14.95 19.55
C VAL A 479 9.97 15.94 20.72
N ARG A 480 9.73 15.47 21.95
CA ARG A 480 9.74 16.30 23.16
C ARG A 480 11.06 17.05 23.37
N ASP A 481 12.18 16.34 23.21
CA ASP A 481 13.52 16.91 23.33
C ASP A 481 13.74 17.99 22.27
N TYR A 482 13.39 17.69 21.01
CA TYR A 482 13.47 18.64 19.91
C TYR A 482 12.62 19.89 20.20
N GLN A 483 11.35 19.74 20.57
CA GLN A 483 10.46 20.84 20.91
C GLN A 483 11.04 21.74 22.01
N SER A 484 11.53 21.13 23.09
CA SER A 484 12.13 21.84 24.23
C SER A 484 13.36 22.65 23.81
N THR A 485 14.23 22.08 22.98
CA THR A 485 15.43 22.79 22.48
C THR A 485 15.12 23.87 21.45
N ARG A 486 13.88 23.96 20.94
CA ARG A 486 13.43 24.96 19.95
C ARG A 486 12.43 25.97 20.49
N GLY A 487 12.10 25.90 21.79
CA GLY A 487 11.11 26.75 22.44
C GLY A 487 9.69 26.51 21.93
N LEU A 488 9.37 25.28 21.54
CA LEU A 488 8.02 24.84 21.20
C LEU A 488 7.39 24.15 22.42
N ASP A 489 6.06 24.06 22.45
CA ASP A 489 5.36 23.27 23.46
C ASP A 489 5.80 21.79 23.38
N PRO A 490 6.33 21.21 24.46
CA PRO A 490 6.89 19.86 24.44
C PRO A 490 5.81 18.78 24.63
N ASP A 491 4.80 18.78 23.76
CA ASP A 491 3.64 17.89 23.80
C ASP A 491 3.92 16.46 23.29
N SER A 492 5.10 16.21 22.70
CA SER A 492 5.49 14.93 22.07
C SER A 492 4.70 14.59 20.80
N GLU A 493 3.98 15.55 20.23
CA GLU A 493 3.27 15.43 18.97
C GLU A 493 3.94 16.27 17.88
N VAL A 494 3.85 15.81 16.63
CA VAL A 494 4.40 16.51 15.47
C VAL A 494 3.25 17.23 14.78
N GLY A 495 2.91 18.40 15.32
CA GLY A 495 1.94 19.31 14.73
C GLY A 495 2.56 20.30 13.72
N PRO A 496 1.76 21.24 13.19
CA PRO A 496 2.22 22.22 12.20
C PRO A 496 3.45 23.04 12.63
N LEU A 497 3.57 23.37 13.92
CA LEU A 497 4.72 24.11 14.46
C LEU A 497 6.00 23.28 14.48
N THR A 498 5.92 22.02 14.93
CA THR A 498 7.05 21.09 14.93
C THR A 498 7.54 20.83 13.50
N TRP A 499 6.62 20.57 12.56
CA TRP A 499 6.96 20.43 11.14
C TRP A 499 7.57 21.70 10.55
N GLY A 500 6.99 22.87 10.86
CA GLY A 500 7.50 24.16 10.40
C GLY A 500 8.94 24.39 10.86
N ALA A 501 9.25 24.05 12.12
CA ALA A 501 10.61 24.15 12.65
C ALA A 501 11.58 23.18 11.96
N LEU A 502 11.21 21.91 11.78
CA LEU A 502 12.04 20.91 11.11
C LEU A 502 12.34 21.30 9.66
N GLN A 503 11.31 21.73 8.91
CA GLN A 503 11.45 22.10 7.50
C GLN A 503 12.23 23.41 7.29
N ALA A 504 12.31 24.25 8.33
CA ALA A 504 13.18 25.42 8.38
C ALA A 504 14.60 25.10 8.88
N GLY A 505 14.91 23.82 9.16
CA GLY A 505 16.22 23.39 9.64
C GLY A 505 16.60 23.94 11.01
N ARG A 506 15.63 24.20 11.89
CA ARG A 506 15.86 24.85 13.19
C ARG A 506 16.59 23.99 14.21
#